data_AF-A0A966D178-F1
#
_entry.id   AF-A0A966D178-F1
#
_cell.length_a   1.000
_cell.length_b   1.000
_cell.length_c   1.000
_cell.angle_alpha   90.00
_cell.angle_beta   90.00
_cell.angle_gamma   90.00
#
_symmetry.space_group_name_H-M   'P 1'
#
loop_
_entity.id
_entity.type
_entity.pdbx_description
1 polymer ?
#
loop_
_entity_poly.entity_id
_entity_poly.type
_entity_poly.pdbx_seq_one_letter_code
_entity_poly.pdbx_strand_id
1 'polypeptide(L)'
;AKTDIEVSDSGRETIVVLEIPYMVNKKELIEKIAELVESKKVDGIAYVNDESDRNGMRMIIRLKLGAVANVVLNTLFKMTALQSSFSVNNIALVDGRPRLLNLKQLIKYFVRHRHDVIVRRAKYELEQAQKRAHILEALLVALDHIDEVISIIRSSKTVDEARGRLMERFSFSEAQASAIVEMRLRQLTGLEREKLQNEYDELMKLINHLNEVLASFDLQMQIIKDELTELKSNYGDERRTKIEPSAEEFNPEDFYPDEDVVITISRLGYIKRTPLIEYRRQNRGGVGVKGSTTRDEDFIEHIYVANMHSTMLFFTKNGKCFWLKVYEVPEGSKASKGRAIQNVLNISQDDKVCAYINVPKLNDLEYINNNYIVLATKRGIVKKTSLEAYSRPRTNGVNAITIKENDELLEAVLTNGTSEILLAAKAGKCVRFNESEVRPIGRTGAGVKGINISDNDEVIGMVCVSPQAGTDYDKHIFVVSEHGFGKKSLLEDYRITSRGAKGVKTLNITDKTGALIAIKDVNDQNDLMIINKSGITIRVAVSDIRVSGRATQGVKLINIKEGDSIAAVCPVNKSEEKPIEDDLNEI
;
A
#
# COMPACT_ATOMS: atom_id res chain seq x y z
N ALA A 1 4.42 10.92 -17.33
CA ALA A 1 4.51 12.23 -18.02
C ALA A 1 4.93 13.28 -17.01
N LYS A 2 5.54 14.40 -17.43
CA LYS A 2 5.75 15.58 -16.56
C LYS A 2 4.57 16.51 -16.73
N THR A 3 3.86 16.78 -15.64
CA THR A 3 2.61 17.54 -15.64
C THR A 3 2.62 18.62 -14.57
N ASP A 4 1.90 19.70 -14.82
CA ASP A 4 1.67 20.80 -13.90
C ASP A 4 0.18 21.18 -13.89
N ILE A 5 -0.28 21.89 -12.86
CA ILE A 5 -1.67 22.35 -12.74
C ILE A 5 -1.68 23.88 -12.64
N GLU A 6 -2.25 24.52 -13.64
CA GLU A 6 -2.43 25.97 -13.69
C GLU A 6 -3.87 26.33 -13.30
N VAL A 7 -4.06 27.36 -12.46
CA VAL A 7 -5.38 27.88 -12.09
C VAL A 7 -5.57 29.24 -12.75
N SER A 8 -6.62 29.36 -13.56
CA SER A 8 -7.01 30.64 -14.17
C SER A 8 -7.71 31.58 -13.18
N ASP A 9 -7.73 32.87 -13.48
CA ASP A 9 -8.45 33.90 -12.69
C ASP A 9 -9.95 33.61 -12.53
N SER A 10 -10.53 32.80 -13.43
CA SER A 10 -11.91 32.33 -13.37
C SER A 10 -12.15 31.14 -12.42
N GLY A 11 -11.12 30.68 -11.70
CA GLY A 11 -11.16 29.51 -10.82
C GLY A 11 -11.15 28.17 -11.57
N ARG A 12 -11.00 28.16 -12.91
CA ARG A 12 -10.85 26.92 -13.68
C ARG A 12 -9.41 26.43 -13.65
N GLU A 13 -9.26 25.15 -13.32
CA GLU A 13 -8.00 24.42 -13.34
C GLU A 13 -7.70 23.87 -14.75
N THR A 14 -6.42 23.87 -15.13
CA THR A 14 -5.92 23.33 -16.39
C THR A 14 -4.73 22.43 -16.10
N ILE A 15 -4.78 21.20 -16.60
CA ILE A 15 -3.64 20.28 -16.55
C ILE A 15 -2.74 20.60 -17.74
N VAL A 16 -1.47 20.85 -17.47
CA VAL A 16 -0.45 21.14 -18.49
C VAL A 16 0.54 19.99 -18.53
N VAL A 17 0.68 19.35 -19.69
CA VAL A 17 1.64 18.28 -19.91
C VAL A 17 2.85 18.85 -20.66
N LEU A 18 4.00 18.80 -20.00
CA LEU A 18 5.28 19.34 -20.48
C LEU A 18 6.14 18.26 -21.16
N GLU A 19 6.02 17.01 -20.71
CA GLU A 19 6.78 15.88 -21.26
C GLU A 19 5.91 14.62 -21.30
N ILE A 20 5.95 13.89 -22.42
CA ILE A 20 5.27 12.58 -22.58
C ILE A 20 6.25 11.42 -22.39
N PRO A 21 5.77 10.22 -22.01
CA PRO A 21 6.64 9.06 -21.88
C PRO A 21 7.34 8.66 -23.18
N TYR A 22 8.43 7.92 -23.03
CA TYR A 22 9.24 7.43 -24.15
C TYR A 22 8.39 6.62 -25.15
N MET A 23 8.60 6.87 -26.45
CA MET A 23 7.87 6.24 -27.57
C MET A 23 6.36 6.48 -27.61
N VAL A 24 5.83 7.48 -26.88
CA VAL A 24 4.42 7.87 -26.98
C VAL A 24 4.22 8.90 -28.09
N ASN A 25 3.26 8.67 -28.98
CA ASN A 25 2.85 9.64 -29.98
C ASN A 25 1.88 10.65 -29.38
N LYS A 26 2.22 11.95 -29.46
CA LYS A 26 1.39 13.03 -28.92
C LYS A 26 0.00 13.09 -29.58
N LYS A 27 -0.08 12.89 -30.89
CA LYS A 27 -1.35 12.99 -31.64
C LYS A 27 -2.31 11.87 -31.23
N GLU A 28 -1.81 10.64 -31.19
CA GLU A 28 -2.60 9.47 -30.77
C GLU A 28 -3.06 9.60 -29.30
N LEU A 29 -2.23 10.20 -28.44
CA LEU A 29 -2.61 10.47 -27.06
C LEU A 29 -3.80 11.44 -26.97
N ILE A 30 -3.76 12.54 -27.73
CA ILE A 30 -4.86 13.53 -27.78
C ILE A 30 -6.14 12.89 -28.32
N GLU A 31 -6.03 12.13 -29.42
CA GLU A 31 -7.17 11.39 -29.99
C GLU A 31 -7.77 10.41 -28.98
N LYS A 32 -6.93 9.71 -28.21
CA LYS A 32 -7.41 8.79 -27.18
C LYS A 32 -8.11 9.51 -26.03
N ILE A 33 -7.61 10.66 -25.60
CA ILE A 33 -8.26 11.48 -24.57
C ILE A 33 -9.63 11.95 -25.06
N ALA A 34 -9.73 12.41 -26.32
CA ALA A 34 -11.00 12.82 -26.92
C ALA A 34 -12.03 11.68 -26.94
N GLU A 35 -11.62 10.47 -27.36
CA GLU A 35 -12.47 9.26 -27.34
C GLU A 35 -12.97 8.91 -25.93
N LEU A 36 -12.12 9.05 -24.91
CA LEU A 36 -12.48 8.78 -23.51
C LEU A 36 -13.50 9.80 -22.95
N VAL A 37 -13.41 11.05 -23.39
CA VAL A 37 -14.38 12.10 -23.03
C VAL A 37 -15.71 11.88 -23.73
N GLU A 38 -15.71 11.58 -25.03
CA GLU A 38 -16.92 11.33 -25.82
C GLU A 38 -17.69 10.09 -25.32
N SER A 39 -16.96 9.03 -24.98
CA SER A 39 -17.54 7.80 -24.41
C SER A 39 -17.94 7.92 -22.93
N LYS A 40 -17.83 9.11 -22.32
CA LYS A 40 -18.10 9.40 -20.90
C LYS A 40 -17.34 8.50 -19.91
N LYS A 41 -16.19 7.96 -20.34
CA LYS A 41 -15.29 7.19 -19.46
C LYS A 41 -14.45 8.10 -18.57
N VAL A 42 -14.17 9.31 -19.06
CA VAL A 42 -13.52 10.38 -18.28
C VAL A 42 -14.43 11.60 -18.32
N ASP A 43 -14.90 12.04 -17.14
CA ASP A 43 -15.65 13.29 -16.99
C ASP A 43 -14.76 14.40 -16.41
N GLY A 44 -15.23 15.64 -16.48
CA GLY A 44 -14.51 16.80 -15.95
C GLY A 44 -13.56 17.48 -16.94
N ILE A 45 -13.35 16.93 -18.14
CA ILE A 45 -12.58 17.58 -19.22
C ILE A 45 -13.53 18.40 -20.09
N ALA A 46 -13.19 19.68 -20.28
CA ALA A 46 -13.91 20.59 -21.18
C ALA A 46 -13.27 20.63 -22.56
N TYR A 47 -11.93 20.63 -22.62
CA TYR A 47 -11.19 20.83 -23.85
C TYR A 47 -9.75 20.30 -23.73
N VAL A 48 -9.22 19.72 -24.81
CA VAL A 48 -7.81 19.29 -24.92
C VAL A 48 -7.20 19.91 -26.17
N ASN A 49 -5.97 20.42 -26.07
CA ASN A 49 -5.26 21.03 -27.21
C ASN A 49 -3.74 20.93 -27.08
N ASP A 50 -3.08 21.03 -28.22
CA ASP A 50 -1.62 21.12 -28.32
C ASP A 50 -1.20 22.58 -28.54
N GLU A 51 -0.51 23.15 -27.56
CA GLU A 51 0.06 24.50 -27.58
C GLU A 51 1.60 24.46 -27.64
N SER A 52 2.17 23.36 -28.15
CA SER A 52 3.62 23.21 -28.31
C SER A 52 4.19 24.21 -29.30
N ASP A 53 5.37 24.76 -28.98
CA ASP A 53 6.09 25.73 -29.80
C ASP A 53 7.55 25.31 -30.03
N ARG A 54 8.40 26.24 -30.49
CA ARG A 54 9.85 25.98 -30.66
C ARG A 54 10.61 25.88 -29.33
N ASN A 55 10.03 26.37 -28.24
CA ASN A 55 10.65 26.43 -26.92
C ASN A 55 10.33 25.19 -26.08
N GLY A 56 9.28 24.44 -26.41
CA GLY A 56 8.98 23.18 -25.74
C GLY A 56 7.65 22.57 -26.12
N MET A 57 7.43 21.35 -25.61
CA MET A 57 6.14 20.68 -25.71
C MET A 57 5.21 21.21 -24.62
N ARG A 58 3.99 21.57 -25.00
CA ARG A 58 2.96 22.02 -24.06
C ARG A 58 1.59 21.56 -24.54
N MET A 59 1.05 20.51 -23.94
CA MET A 59 -0.31 20.03 -24.20
C MET A 59 -1.20 20.43 -23.02
N ILE A 60 -2.33 21.07 -23.30
CA ILE A 60 -3.26 21.55 -22.29
C ILE A 60 -4.54 20.70 -22.24
N ILE A 61 -5.04 20.47 -21.03
CA ILE A 61 -6.32 19.81 -20.77
C ILE A 61 -7.09 20.71 -19.81
N ARG A 62 -8.02 21.50 -20.35
CA ARG A 62 -8.88 22.41 -19.57
C ARG A 62 -10.04 21.65 -18.97
N LEU A 63 -10.31 21.91 -17.70
CA LEU A 63 -11.34 21.21 -16.95
C LEU A 63 -12.65 22.00 -16.93
N LYS A 64 -13.76 21.28 -16.66
CA LYS A 64 -15.06 21.87 -16.38
C LYS A 64 -15.04 22.56 -15.01
N LEU A 65 -15.92 23.54 -14.79
CA LEU A 65 -16.03 24.24 -13.51
C LEU A 65 -16.42 23.23 -12.41
N GLY A 66 -15.66 23.19 -11.31
CA GLY A 66 -15.88 22.25 -10.19
C GLY A 66 -15.26 20.86 -10.36
N ALA A 67 -14.58 20.58 -11.48
CA ALA A 67 -13.79 19.36 -11.63
C ALA A 67 -12.40 19.52 -10.99
N VAL A 68 -11.97 18.51 -10.23
CA VAL A 68 -10.69 18.51 -9.52
C VAL A 68 -9.58 17.96 -10.43
N ALA A 69 -8.54 18.74 -10.72
CA ALA A 69 -7.49 18.39 -11.68
C ALA A 69 -6.75 17.10 -11.34
N ASN A 70 -6.42 16.87 -10.08
CA ASN A 70 -5.74 15.65 -9.65
C ASN A 70 -6.56 14.38 -9.91
N VAL A 71 -7.90 14.44 -9.80
CA VAL A 71 -8.79 13.29 -10.08
C VAL A 71 -8.76 12.95 -11.56
N VAL A 72 -8.89 13.97 -12.40
CA VAL A 72 -8.90 13.82 -13.85
C VAL A 72 -7.52 13.33 -14.33
N LEU A 73 -6.43 13.94 -13.85
CA LEU A 73 -5.06 13.55 -14.18
C LEU A 73 -4.77 12.08 -13.84
N ASN A 74 -5.22 11.61 -12.68
CA ASN A 74 -5.03 10.21 -12.29
C ASN A 74 -5.85 9.23 -13.14
N THR A 75 -7.07 9.62 -13.49
CA THR A 75 -7.88 8.82 -14.42
C THR A 75 -7.20 8.76 -15.79
N LEU A 76 -6.63 9.87 -16.24
CA LEU A 76 -5.83 9.91 -17.47
C LEU A 76 -4.58 9.04 -17.38
N PHE A 77 -3.83 9.04 -16.27
CA PHE A 77 -2.70 8.12 -16.09
C PHE A 77 -3.12 6.65 -16.18
N LYS A 78 -4.26 6.27 -15.61
CA LYS A 78 -4.75 4.88 -15.66
C LYS A 78 -5.26 4.45 -17.04
N MET A 79 -5.81 5.38 -17.82
CA MET A 79 -6.55 5.05 -19.05
C MET A 79 -5.81 5.45 -20.33
N THR A 80 -4.67 6.16 -20.23
CA THR A 80 -3.93 6.67 -21.37
C THR A 80 -2.43 6.37 -21.26
N ALA A 81 -1.70 6.57 -22.35
CA ALA A 81 -0.25 6.38 -22.39
C ALA A 81 0.56 7.47 -21.65
N LEU A 82 -0.07 8.38 -20.89
CA LEU A 82 0.65 9.32 -20.01
C LEU A 82 1.41 8.60 -18.89
N GLN A 83 0.94 7.41 -18.50
CA GLN A 83 1.66 6.44 -17.69
C GLN A 83 1.69 5.12 -18.45
N SER A 84 2.88 4.55 -18.63
CA SER A 84 3.06 3.29 -19.33
C SER A 84 4.04 2.41 -18.56
N SER A 85 3.88 1.09 -18.72
CA SER A 85 4.87 0.13 -18.26
C SER A 85 5.91 -0.09 -19.35
N PHE A 86 7.17 -0.20 -18.95
CA PHE A 86 8.27 -0.56 -19.84
C PHE A 86 8.89 -1.86 -19.37
N SER A 87 8.68 -2.93 -20.12
CA SER A 87 9.20 -4.25 -19.81
C SER A 87 10.68 -4.33 -20.17
N VAL A 88 11.54 -4.42 -19.15
CA VAL A 88 12.99 -4.59 -19.35
C VAL A 88 13.33 -6.08 -19.39
N ASN A 89 13.94 -6.52 -20.50
CA ASN A 89 14.40 -7.89 -20.66
C ASN A 89 15.80 -7.94 -21.29
N ASN A 90 16.82 -8.20 -20.47
CA ASN A 90 18.22 -8.16 -20.88
C ASN A 90 18.69 -9.51 -21.46
N ILE A 91 18.28 -9.83 -22.70
CA ILE A 91 18.74 -11.02 -23.42
C ILE A 91 19.83 -10.61 -24.42
N ALA A 92 20.99 -11.25 -24.35
CA ALA A 92 22.11 -11.01 -25.26
C ALA A 92 22.81 -12.32 -25.66
N LEU A 93 23.60 -12.27 -26.73
CA LEU A 93 24.43 -13.39 -27.15
C LEU A 93 25.74 -13.41 -26.34
N VAL A 94 25.96 -14.51 -25.63
CA VAL A 94 27.25 -14.81 -24.99
C VAL A 94 27.83 -16.01 -25.71
N ASP A 95 28.98 -15.80 -26.36
CA ASP A 95 29.69 -16.82 -27.12
C ASP A 95 28.77 -17.53 -28.13
N GLY A 96 27.96 -16.73 -28.85
CA GLY A 96 27.02 -17.19 -29.87
C GLY A 96 25.69 -17.77 -29.36
N ARG A 97 25.44 -17.78 -28.04
CA ARG A 97 24.21 -18.33 -27.45
C ARG A 97 23.39 -17.28 -26.70
N PRO A 98 22.06 -17.23 -26.88
CA PRO A 98 21.20 -16.29 -26.17
C PRO A 98 21.17 -16.62 -24.67
N ARG A 99 21.42 -15.61 -23.84
CA ARG A 99 21.37 -15.70 -22.38
C ARG A 99 20.69 -14.48 -21.79
N LEU A 100 19.89 -14.71 -20.75
CA LEU A 100 19.36 -13.66 -19.88
C LEU A 100 20.46 -13.20 -18.91
N LEU A 101 20.75 -11.90 -18.87
CA LEU A 101 21.85 -11.34 -18.11
C LEU A 101 21.38 -10.29 -17.10
N ASN A 102 21.96 -10.33 -15.89
CA ASN A 102 21.83 -9.23 -14.93
C ASN A 102 22.90 -8.14 -15.18
N LEU A 103 22.77 -6.98 -14.52
CA LEU A 103 23.68 -5.85 -14.70
C LEU A 103 25.15 -6.20 -14.42
N LYS A 104 25.41 -6.98 -13.37
CA LYS A 104 26.77 -7.44 -13.03
C LYS A 104 27.38 -8.28 -14.14
N GLN A 105 26.59 -9.17 -14.74
CA GLN A 105 27.03 -10.01 -15.86
C GLN A 105 27.30 -9.18 -17.12
N LEU A 106 26.43 -8.22 -17.44
CA LEU A 106 26.64 -7.31 -18.56
C LEU A 106 27.97 -6.56 -18.44
N ILE A 107 28.22 -5.93 -17.28
CA ILE A 107 29.48 -5.23 -17.00
C ILE A 107 30.67 -6.19 -17.08
N LYS A 108 30.55 -7.40 -16.50
CA LYS A 108 31.61 -8.41 -16.56
C LYS A 108 32.00 -8.76 -18.00
N TYR A 109 31.03 -9.00 -18.88
CA TYR A 109 31.32 -9.35 -20.27
C TYR A 109 31.88 -8.17 -21.06
N PHE A 110 31.43 -6.94 -20.79
CA PHE A 110 32.02 -5.73 -21.36
C PHE A 110 33.49 -5.59 -20.97
N VAL A 111 33.82 -5.73 -19.68
CA VAL A 111 35.22 -5.65 -19.19
C VAL A 111 36.07 -6.77 -19.79
N ARG A 112 35.56 -8.00 -19.87
CA ARG A 112 36.24 -9.13 -20.55
C ARG A 112 36.56 -8.79 -22.00
N HIS A 113 35.63 -8.17 -22.71
CA HIS A 113 35.84 -7.77 -24.10
C HIS A 113 36.89 -6.66 -24.22
N ARG A 114 36.84 -5.60 -23.39
CA ARG A 114 37.88 -4.55 -23.43
C ARG A 114 39.27 -5.08 -23.11
N HIS A 115 39.37 -5.99 -22.16
CA HIS A 115 40.63 -6.66 -21.84
C HIS A 115 41.22 -7.37 -23.06
N ASP A 116 40.42 -8.20 -23.74
CA ASP A 116 40.87 -8.90 -24.95
C ASP A 116 41.29 -7.92 -26.06
N VAL A 117 40.53 -6.84 -26.27
CA VAL A 117 40.88 -5.81 -27.26
C VAL A 117 42.22 -5.14 -26.94
N ILE A 118 42.48 -4.79 -25.67
CA ILE A 118 43.74 -4.16 -25.27
C ILE A 118 44.91 -5.12 -25.42
N VAL A 119 44.76 -6.38 -25.00
CA VAL A 119 45.82 -7.39 -25.16
C VAL A 119 46.14 -7.60 -26.65
N ARG A 120 45.13 -7.68 -27.52
CA ARG A 120 45.34 -7.79 -28.97
C ARG A 120 46.02 -6.55 -29.54
N ARG A 121 45.58 -5.36 -29.14
CA ARG A 121 46.18 -4.08 -29.56
C ARG A 121 47.66 -4.01 -29.15
N ALA A 122 47.96 -4.28 -27.88
CA ALA A 122 49.32 -4.25 -27.36
C ALA A 122 50.23 -5.29 -28.03
N LYS A 123 49.73 -6.50 -28.30
CA LYS A 123 50.49 -7.52 -29.07
C LYS A 123 50.79 -7.06 -30.49
N TYR A 124 49.80 -6.47 -31.17
CA TYR A 124 49.98 -5.96 -32.51
C TYR A 124 51.02 -4.82 -32.53
N GLU A 125 50.88 -3.84 -31.65
CA GLU A 125 51.82 -2.72 -31.52
C GLU A 125 53.24 -3.20 -31.18
N LEU A 126 53.36 -4.19 -30.27
CA LEU A 126 54.64 -4.80 -29.91
C LEU A 126 55.29 -5.47 -31.11
N GLU A 127 54.53 -6.26 -31.88
CA GLU A 127 55.04 -6.95 -33.08
C GLU A 127 55.53 -5.94 -34.14
N GLN A 128 54.79 -4.85 -34.36
CA GLN A 128 55.21 -3.79 -35.29
C GLN A 128 56.47 -3.06 -34.79
N ALA A 129 56.51 -2.72 -33.51
CA ALA A 129 57.66 -2.05 -32.90
C ALA A 129 58.92 -2.93 -32.96
N GLN A 130 58.80 -4.23 -32.64
CA GLN A 130 59.90 -5.19 -32.71
C GLN A 130 60.42 -5.36 -34.15
N LYS A 131 59.53 -5.49 -35.14
CA LYS A 131 59.94 -5.54 -36.55
C LYS A 131 60.71 -4.30 -36.96
N ARG A 132 60.27 -3.11 -36.53
CA ARG A 132 60.96 -1.85 -36.84
C ARG A 132 62.31 -1.74 -36.13
N ALA A 133 62.36 -2.05 -34.84
CA ALA A 133 63.59 -2.03 -34.04
C ALA A 133 64.64 -3.02 -34.60
N HIS A 134 64.22 -4.21 -35.03
CA HIS A 134 65.08 -5.21 -35.69
C HIS A 134 65.77 -4.65 -36.94
N ILE A 135 65.07 -3.86 -37.74
CA ILE A 135 65.66 -3.21 -38.92
C ILE A 135 66.60 -2.07 -38.53
N LEU A 136 66.20 -1.23 -37.57
CA LEU A 136 67.01 -0.10 -37.12
C LEU A 136 68.33 -0.55 -36.48
N GLU A 137 68.31 -1.61 -35.69
CA GLU A 137 69.51 -2.20 -35.08
C GLU A 137 70.54 -2.57 -36.16
N ALA A 138 70.11 -3.26 -37.22
CA ALA A 138 71.01 -3.63 -38.31
C ALA A 138 71.52 -2.41 -39.09
N LEU A 139 70.69 -1.38 -39.29
CA LEU A 139 71.14 -0.13 -39.92
C LEU A 139 72.19 0.58 -39.06
N LEU A 140 72.02 0.63 -37.73
CA LEU A 140 73.00 1.23 -36.82
C LEU A 140 74.33 0.46 -36.83
N VAL A 141 74.29 -0.87 -36.75
CA VAL A 141 75.49 -1.72 -36.85
C VAL A 141 76.16 -1.56 -38.21
N ALA A 142 75.39 -1.49 -39.29
CA ALA A 142 75.92 -1.26 -40.63
C ALA A 142 76.58 0.12 -40.78
N LEU A 143 76.04 1.15 -40.12
CA LEU A 143 76.64 2.49 -40.07
C LEU A 143 77.95 2.51 -39.27
N ASP A 144 78.08 1.70 -38.22
CA ASP A 144 79.32 1.57 -37.44
C ASP A 144 80.43 0.84 -38.22
N HIS A 145 80.06 -0.06 -39.13
CA HIS A 145 80.98 -0.84 -39.96
C HIS A 145 80.86 -0.49 -41.46
N ILE A 146 80.61 0.78 -41.78
CA ILE A 146 80.20 1.18 -43.13
C ILE A 146 81.22 0.84 -44.24
N ASP A 147 82.52 0.97 -43.96
CA ASP A 147 83.56 0.67 -44.95
C ASP A 147 83.58 -0.82 -45.33
N GLU A 148 83.35 -1.69 -44.34
CA GLU A 148 83.27 -3.14 -44.55
C GLU A 148 82.00 -3.52 -45.31
N VAL A 149 80.86 -2.91 -44.96
CA VAL A 149 79.58 -3.08 -45.67
C VAL A 149 79.70 -2.64 -47.14
N ILE A 150 80.29 -1.47 -47.41
CA ILE A 150 80.52 -0.97 -48.78
C ILE A 150 81.46 -1.91 -49.55
N SER A 151 82.51 -2.42 -48.90
CA SER A 151 83.44 -3.38 -49.53
C SER A 151 82.73 -4.68 -49.94
N ILE A 152 81.87 -5.21 -49.07
CA ILE A 152 81.07 -6.42 -49.36
C ILE A 152 80.12 -6.13 -50.54
N ILE A 153 79.37 -5.02 -50.50
CA ILE A 153 78.41 -4.67 -51.55
C ILE A 153 79.12 -4.45 -52.90
N ARG A 154 80.24 -3.71 -52.92
CA ARG A 154 80.99 -3.39 -54.15
C ARG A 154 81.69 -4.61 -54.76
N SER A 155 82.04 -5.61 -53.96
CA SER A 155 82.71 -6.83 -54.44
C SER A 155 81.73 -7.93 -54.88
N SER A 156 80.44 -7.80 -54.57
CA SER A 156 79.39 -8.73 -55.02
C SER A 156 78.86 -8.38 -56.41
N LYS A 157 78.53 -9.39 -57.22
CA LYS A 157 78.05 -9.20 -58.61
C LYS A 157 76.55 -8.94 -58.70
N THR A 158 75.78 -9.40 -57.71
CA THR A 158 74.34 -9.22 -57.63
C THR A 158 73.90 -8.75 -56.25
N VAL A 159 72.70 -8.16 -56.17
CA VAL A 159 72.06 -7.76 -54.91
C VAL A 159 71.86 -8.97 -53.99
N ASP A 160 71.47 -10.12 -54.54
CA ASP A 160 71.27 -11.36 -53.78
C ASP A 160 72.57 -11.90 -53.18
N GLU A 161 73.68 -11.80 -53.91
CA GLU A 161 75.01 -12.16 -53.42
C GLU A 161 75.48 -11.21 -52.30
N ALA A 162 75.22 -9.91 -52.44
CA ALA A 162 75.50 -8.94 -51.38
C ALA A 162 74.68 -9.21 -50.12
N ARG A 163 73.38 -9.53 -50.25
CA ARG A 163 72.52 -9.91 -49.13
C ARG A 163 73.05 -11.16 -48.41
N GLY A 164 73.33 -12.24 -49.15
CA GLY A 164 73.85 -13.49 -48.56
C GLY A 164 75.16 -13.28 -47.79
N ARG A 165 76.10 -12.52 -48.36
CA ARG A 165 77.39 -12.23 -47.70
C ARG A 165 77.25 -11.34 -46.46
N LEU A 166 76.33 -10.37 -46.47
CA LEU A 166 76.04 -9.55 -45.29
C LEU A 166 75.39 -10.38 -44.17
N MET A 167 74.49 -11.31 -44.52
CA MET A 167 73.88 -12.25 -43.58
C MET A 167 74.95 -13.16 -42.95
N GLU A 168 75.85 -13.75 -43.74
CA GLU A 168 76.91 -14.61 -43.21
C GLU A 168 77.91 -13.86 -42.32
N ARG A 169 78.31 -12.66 -42.72
CA ARG A 169 79.35 -11.89 -42.02
C ARG A 169 78.88 -11.30 -40.71
N PHE A 170 77.70 -10.69 -40.71
CA PHE A 170 77.18 -9.94 -39.56
C PHE A 170 76.01 -10.65 -38.86
N SER A 171 75.66 -11.87 -39.30
CA SER A 171 74.51 -12.63 -38.78
C SER A 171 73.17 -11.89 -38.93
N PHE A 172 73.04 -11.03 -39.95
CA PHE A 172 71.79 -10.32 -40.23
C PHE A 172 70.70 -11.26 -40.77
N SER A 173 69.45 -10.94 -40.49
CA SER A 173 68.31 -11.59 -41.14
C SER A 173 68.14 -11.11 -42.59
N GLU A 174 67.38 -11.84 -43.39
CA GLU A 174 67.12 -11.45 -44.78
C GLU A 174 66.49 -10.05 -44.89
N ALA A 175 65.57 -9.72 -43.99
CA ALA A 175 64.91 -8.41 -43.95
C ALA A 175 65.90 -7.29 -43.59
N GLN A 176 66.81 -7.54 -42.63
CA GLN A 176 67.87 -6.60 -42.25
C GLN A 176 68.85 -6.37 -43.40
N ALA A 177 69.35 -7.44 -44.02
CA ALA A 177 70.29 -7.35 -45.14
C ALA A 177 69.66 -6.63 -46.34
N SER A 178 68.38 -6.86 -46.62
CA SER A 178 67.65 -6.14 -47.67
C SER A 178 67.56 -4.63 -47.37
N ALA A 179 67.22 -4.26 -46.13
CA ALA A 179 67.16 -2.86 -45.71
C ALA A 179 68.52 -2.16 -45.77
N ILE A 180 69.63 -2.86 -45.47
CA ILE A 180 70.99 -2.31 -45.57
C ILE A 180 71.36 -2.04 -47.03
N VAL A 181 71.06 -2.96 -47.94
CA VAL A 181 71.39 -2.78 -49.37
C VAL A 181 70.56 -1.66 -50.00
N GLU A 182 69.33 -1.43 -49.53
CA GLU A 182 68.45 -0.34 -49.98
C GLU A 182 68.77 1.02 -49.34
N MET A 183 69.73 1.07 -48.41
CA MET A 183 70.13 2.30 -47.73
C MET A 183 70.67 3.34 -48.73
N ARG A 184 70.28 4.60 -48.54
CA ARG A 184 70.73 5.73 -49.36
C ARG A 184 71.94 6.41 -48.74
N LEU A 185 72.91 6.83 -49.55
CA LEU A 185 74.14 7.50 -49.08
C LEU A 185 73.90 8.73 -48.17
N ARG A 186 72.77 9.44 -48.31
CA ARG A 186 72.40 10.55 -47.42
C ARG A 186 72.22 10.14 -45.94
N GLN A 187 71.90 8.88 -45.69
CA GLN A 187 71.70 8.32 -44.35
C GLN A 187 73.02 8.16 -43.57
N LEU A 188 74.17 8.35 -44.24
CA LEU A 188 75.49 8.32 -43.62
C LEU A 188 75.85 9.62 -42.89
N THR A 189 75.04 10.67 -43.00
CA THR A 189 75.29 11.93 -42.30
C THR A 189 75.08 11.76 -40.80
N GLY A 190 75.86 12.47 -39.98
CA GLY A 190 75.78 12.35 -38.51
C GLY A 190 74.38 12.65 -37.95
N LEU A 191 73.66 13.61 -38.54
CA LEU A 191 72.29 13.95 -38.16
C LEU A 191 71.29 12.82 -38.45
N GLU A 192 71.44 12.10 -39.57
CA GLU A 192 70.54 10.98 -39.89
C GLU A 192 70.82 9.77 -39.02
N ARG A 193 72.09 9.52 -38.67
CA ARG A 193 72.47 8.52 -37.66
C ARG A 193 71.83 8.83 -36.30
N GLU A 194 71.91 10.08 -35.84
CA GLU A 194 71.31 10.50 -34.56
C GLU A 194 69.79 10.31 -34.57
N LYS A 195 69.11 10.64 -35.68
CA LYS A 195 67.66 10.37 -35.84
C LYS A 195 67.33 8.89 -35.74
N LEU A 196 68.10 8.01 -36.39
CA LEU A 196 67.87 6.57 -36.33
C LEU A 196 68.11 6.02 -34.91
N GLN A 197 69.13 6.53 -34.21
CA GLN A 197 69.39 6.16 -32.83
C GLN A 197 68.24 6.59 -31.91
N ASN A 198 67.77 7.84 -32.04
CA ASN A 198 66.64 8.34 -31.26
C ASN A 198 65.36 7.53 -31.53
N GLU A 199 65.06 7.22 -32.80
CA GLU A 199 63.92 6.37 -33.18
C GLU A 199 64.04 4.97 -32.54
N TYR A 200 65.24 4.38 -32.58
CA TYR A 200 65.50 3.09 -31.95
C TYR A 200 65.30 3.14 -30.42
N ASP A 201 65.85 4.15 -29.75
CA ASP A 201 65.74 4.30 -28.29
C ASP A 201 64.29 4.51 -27.84
N GLU A 202 63.50 5.29 -28.60
CA GLU A 202 62.07 5.46 -28.36
C GLU A 202 61.29 4.15 -28.56
N LEU A 203 61.59 3.41 -29.62
CA LEU A 203 60.97 2.11 -29.87
C LEU A 203 61.33 1.09 -28.80
N MET A 204 62.57 1.08 -28.31
CA MET A 204 62.98 0.18 -27.22
C MET A 204 62.26 0.52 -25.91
N LYS A 205 62.06 1.81 -25.60
CA LYS A 205 61.22 2.22 -24.46
C LYS A 205 59.78 1.73 -24.62
N LEU A 206 59.20 1.88 -25.83
CA LEU A 206 57.85 1.42 -26.13
C LEU A 206 57.73 -0.11 -26.03
N ILE A 207 58.68 -0.87 -26.59
CA ILE A 207 58.72 -2.33 -26.52
C ILE A 207 58.78 -2.81 -25.07
N ASN A 208 59.65 -2.20 -24.25
CA ASN A 208 59.75 -2.53 -22.83
C ASN A 208 58.42 -2.27 -22.10
N HIS A 209 57.82 -1.10 -22.32
CA HIS A 209 56.51 -0.77 -21.75
C HIS A 209 55.41 -1.76 -22.19
N LEU A 210 55.33 -2.09 -23.49
CA LEU A 210 54.34 -3.04 -24.01
C LEU A 210 54.53 -4.45 -23.45
N ASN A 211 55.79 -4.89 -23.27
CA ASN A 211 56.09 -6.16 -22.61
C ASN A 211 55.64 -6.17 -21.14
N GLU A 212 55.90 -5.09 -20.39
CA GLU A 212 55.41 -4.94 -19.01
C GLU A 212 53.88 -4.98 -18.95
N VAL A 213 53.21 -4.25 -19.86
CA VAL A 213 51.75 -4.25 -19.97
C VAL A 213 51.24 -5.66 -20.27
N LEU A 214 51.83 -6.39 -21.21
CA LEU A 214 51.39 -7.75 -21.54
C LEU A 214 51.66 -8.76 -20.41
N ALA A 215 52.69 -8.54 -19.59
CA ALA A 215 53.05 -9.41 -18.47
C ALA A 215 52.19 -9.17 -17.20
N SER A 216 51.64 -7.97 -17.02
CA SER A 216 50.89 -7.60 -15.82
C SER A 216 49.41 -7.38 -16.08
N PHE A 217 48.57 -8.21 -15.47
CA PHE A 217 47.12 -8.04 -15.52
C PHE A 217 46.67 -6.72 -14.87
N ASP A 218 47.33 -6.29 -13.80
CA ASP A 218 46.97 -5.06 -13.09
C ASP A 218 47.23 -3.81 -13.94
N LEU A 219 48.36 -3.78 -14.67
CA LEU A 219 48.64 -2.71 -15.64
C LEU A 219 47.60 -2.66 -16.76
N GLN A 220 47.16 -3.82 -17.27
CA GLN A 220 46.10 -3.89 -18.28
C GLN A 220 44.78 -3.32 -17.76
N MET A 221 44.41 -3.64 -16.51
CA MET A 221 43.19 -3.10 -15.89
C MET A 221 43.30 -1.60 -15.62
N GLN A 222 44.49 -1.13 -15.27
CA GLN A 222 44.74 0.30 -15.05
C GLN A 222 44.56 1.09 -16.35
N ILE A 223 45.10 0.60 -17.48
CA ILE A 223 44.89 1.22 -18.80
C ILE A 223 43.40 1.30 -19.15
N ILE A 224 42.63 0.21 -18.93
CA ILE A 224 41.16 0.22 -19.16
C ILE A 224 40.51 1.34 -18.34
N LYS A 225 40.90 1.47 -17.07
CA LYS A 225 40.31 2.45 -16.17
C LYS A 225 40.62 3.88 -16.61
N ASP A 226 41.85 4.14 -17.04
CA ASP A 226 42.28 5.46 -17.47
C ASP A 226 41.56 5.86 -18.77
N GLU A 227 41.49 4.96 -19.75
CA GLU A 227 40.73 5.19 -21.00
C GLU A 227 39.22 5.42 -20.72
N LEU A 228 38.61 4.65 -19.83
CA LEU A 228 37.19 4.85 -19.47
C LEU A 228 36.97 6.18 -18.73
N THR A 229 37.95 6.64 -17.95
CA THR A 229 37.89 7.93 -17.25
C THR A 229 38.00 9.08 -18.24
N GLU A 230 38.89 8.96 -19.24
CA GLU A 230 38.98 9.91 -20.35
C GLU A 230 37.69 9.96 -21.16
N LEU A 231 37.12 8.80 -21.52
CA LEU A 231 35.84 8.74 -22.23
C LEU A 231 34.71 9.40 -21.43
N LYS A 232 34.68 9.21 -20.11
CA LYS A 232 33.71 9.89 -19.25
C LYS A 232 33.90 11.41 -19.27
N SER A 233 35.14 11.91 -19.30
CA SER A 233 35.42 13.34 -19.38
C SER A 233 35.01 13.94 -20.73
N ASN A 234 35.25 13.22 -21.82
CA ASN A 234 35.01 13.71 -23.17
C ASN A 234 33.54 13.60 -23.61
N TYR A 235 32.81 12.61 -23.10
CA TYR A 235 31.45 12.27 -23.58
C TYR A 235 30.38 12.19 -22.47
N GLY A 236 30.70 12.60 -21.24
CA GLY A 236 29.73 12.63 -20.15
C GLY A 236 28.68 13.73 -20.34
N ASP A 237 27.43 13.43 -19.99
CA ASP A 237 26.33 14.38 -19.97
C ASP A 237 25.57 14.36 -18.63
N GLU A 238 24.79 15.41 -18.39
CA GLU A 238 23.92 15.48 -17.22
C GLU A 238 22.70 14.57 -17.37
N ARG A 239 22.22 14.06 -16.25
CA ARG A 239 21.03 13.21 -16.21
C ARG A 239 19.80 13.99 -16.66
N ARG A 240 19.18 13.56 -17.75
CA ARG A 240 17.91 14.13 -18.25
C ARG A 240 16.67 13.67 -17.47
N THR A 241 16.65 12.42 -17.03
CA THR A 241 15.48 11.82 -16.34
C THR A 241 15.60 11.90 -14.83
N LYS A 242 14.51 12.22 -14.13
CA LYS A 242 14.44 12.14 -12.67
C LYS A 242 13.85 10.79 -12.26
N ILE A 243 14.48 10.11 -11.30
CA ILE A 243 13.93 8.89 -10.69
C ILE A 243 13.31 9.30 -9.36
N GLU A 244 11.99 9.24 -9.28
CA GLU A 244 11.27 9.44 -8.03
C GLU A 244 10.95 8.04 -7.45
N PRO A 245 11.56 7.66 -6.30
CA PRO A 245 11.47 6.30 -5.75
C PRO A 245 10.04 5.89 -5.35
N SER A 246 9.17 6.89 -5.23
CA SER A 246 7.73 6.77 -5.21
C SER A 246 7.19 8.00 -5.93
N ALA A 247 6.91 7.89 -7.24
CA ALA A 247 5.74 8.62 -7.74
C ALA A 247 4.59 8.02 -6.93
N GLU A 248 4.12 8.74 -5.92
CA GLU A 248 3.11 8.30 -4.97
C GLU A 248 2.08 7.43 -5.72
N GLU A 249 1.90 6.18 -5.30
CA GLU A 249 0.59 5.59 -5.48
C GLU A 249 -0.34 6.53 -4.71
N PHE A 250 -0.92 7.49 -5.42
CA PHE A 250 -1.81 8.51 -4.89
C PHE A 250 -2.71 7.86 -3.85
N ASN A 251 -2.57 8.27 -2.59
CA ASN A 251 -3.39 7.73 -1.53
C ASN A 251 -4.81 8.24 -1.80
N PRO A 252 -5.82 7.37 -2.00
CA PRO A 252 -7.19 7.80 -2.18
C PRO A 252 -7.69 8.70 -1.04
N GLU A 253 -7.03 8.65 0.13
CA GLU A 253 -7.25 9.55 1.24
C GLU A 253 -7.05 11.03 0.87
N ASP A 254 -6.05 11.40 0.08
CA ASP A 254 -5.74 12.83 -0.21
C ASP A 254 -6.85 13.55 -1.01
N PHE A 255 -7.82 12.80 -1.55
CA PHE A 255 -8.98 13.33 -2.28
C PHE A 255 -10.14 13.74 -1.38
N TYR A 256 -10.19 13.21 -0.16
CA TYR A 256 -11.27 13.47 0.77
C TYR A 256 -10.78 14.42 1.86
N PRO A 257 -11.54 15.47 2.17
CA PRO A 257 -11.14 16.39 3.23
C PRO A 257 -11.16 15.65 4.59
N ASP A 258 -10.23 16.02 5.47
CA ASP A 258 -10.12 15.52 6.84
C ASP A 258 -11.26 16.09 7.70
N GLU A 259 -12.47 15.60 7.43
CA GLU A 259 -13.72 16.08 8.03
C GLU A 259 -14.47 14.96 8.76
N ASP A 260 -15.17 15.34 9.82
CA ASP A 260 -16.04 14.43 10.56
C ASP A 260 -17.40 14.29 9.88
N VAL A 261 -17.82 13.04 9.72
CA VAL A 261 -19.14 12.66 9.19
C VAL A 261 -19.87 11.76 10.17
N VAL A 262 -21.19 11.66 10.00
CA VAL A 262 -22.04 10.76 10.75
C VAL A 262 -22.30 9.52 9.90
N ILE A 263 -21.85 8.35 10.38
CA ILE A 263 -22.18 7.06 9.80
C ILE A 263 -23.38 6.50 10.52
N THR A 264 -24.41 6.14 9.75
CA THR A 264 -25.61 5.50 10.30
C THR A 264 -25.77 4.11 9.70
N ILE A 265 -26.05 3.13 10.55
CA ILE A 265 -26.34 1.76 10.16
C ILE A 265 -27.74 1.41 10.67
N SER A 266 -28.63 1.02 9.77
CA SER A 266 -29.99 0.60 10.10
C SER A 266 -30.05 -0.85 10.55
N ARG A 267 -31.16 -1.23 11.20
CA ARG A 267 -31.40 -2.61 11.63
C ARG A 267 -31.44 -3.59 10.45
N LEU A 268 -31.97 -3.18 9.30
CA LEU A 268 -31.95 -4.00 8.08
C LEU A 268 -30.56 -4.05 7.41
N GLY A 269 -29.54 -3.41 8.00
CA GLY A 269 -28.16 -3.44 7.52
C GLY A 269 -27.91 -2.45 6.38
N TYR A 270 -28.66 -1.36 6.29
CA TYR A 270 -28.31 -0.27 5.38
C TYR A 270 -27.30 0.67 6.03
N ILE A 271 -26.22 0.97 5.32
CA ILE A 271 -25.16 1.88 5.76
C ILE A 271 -25.11 3.11 4.86
N LYS A 272 -24.90 4.27 5.49
CA LYS A 272 -24.61 5.53 4.81
C LYS A 272 -23.72 6.44 5.67
N ARG A 273 -23.05 7.39 5.01
CA ARG A 273 -22.42 8.56 5.63
C ARG A 273 -23.24 9.80 5.31
N THR A 274 -23.33 10.71 6.27
CA THR A 274 -24.00 12.00 6.13
C THR A 274 -23.09 13.09 6.72
N PRO A 275 -22.88 14.23 6.05
CA PRO A 275 -22.08 15.33 6.59
C PRO A 275 -22.59 15.78 7.96
N LEU A 276 -21.68 16.10 8.89
CA LEU A 276 -22.05 16.50 10.26
C LEU A 276 -22.89 17.79 10.30
N ILE A 277 -22.76 18.65 9.29
CA ILE A 277 -23.54 19.89 9.13
C ILE A 277 -25.04 19.60 9.02
N GLU A 278 -25.46 18.53 8.33
CA GLU A 278 -26.88 18.14 8.28
C GLU A 278 -27.45 17.76 9.65
N TYR A 279 -26.58 17.43 10.62
CA TYR A 279 -26.94 17.12 12.00
C TYR A 279 -26.81 18.32 12.96
N ARG A 280 -26.11 19.41 12.60
CA ARG A 280 -25.96 20.60 13.46
C ARG A 280 -27.14 21.58 13.31
N ARG A 281 -27.95 21.66 14.38
CA ARG A 281 -29.00 22.65 14.72
C ARG A 281 -30.25 22.74 13.82
N GLN A 282 -31.37 22.23 14.35
CA GLN A 282 -32.59 23.04 14.43
C GLN A 282 -32.46 23.96 15.65
N ASN A 283 -32.66 25.28 15.48
CA ASN A 283 -32.87 26.19 16.60
C ASN A 283 -34.23 25.89 17.24
N ARG A 284 -34.31 26.06 18.57
CA ARG A 284 -35.56 26.05 19.35
C ARG A 284 -36.68 26.80 18.61
N GLY A 285 -37.80 26.13 18.35
CA GLY A 285 -39.02 26.74 17.80
C GLY A 285 -39.37 26.42 16.34
N GLY A 286 -38.70 25.46 15.70
CA GLY A 286 -39.05 25.01 14.34
C GLY A 286 -40.11 23.91 14.34
N VAL A 287 -41.16 24.06 13.53
CA VAL A 287 -42.22 23.05 13.31
C VAL A 287 -41.56 21.77 12.76
N GLY A 288 -41.76 20.66 13.47
CA GLY A 288 -41.17 19.35 13.15
C GLY A 288 -41.38 18.98 11.69
N VAL A 289 -40.29 18.61 11.01
CA VAL A 289 -40.36 18.06 9.66
C VAL A 289 -40.92 16.64 9.79
N LYS A 290 -42.10 16.40 9.22
CA LYS A 290 -42.71 15.06 9.13
C LYS A 290 -41.67 14.06 8.63
N GLY A 291 -41.19 13.20 9.53
CA GLY A 291 -40.51 11.96 9.18
C GLY A 291 -41.48 11.07 8.42
N SER A 292 -40.96 10.41 7.39
CA SER A 292 -41.67 9.54 6.45
C SER A 292 -42.74 8.66 7.10
N THR A 293 -44.01 8.91 6.78
CA THR A 293 -45.14 8.02 7.09
C THR A 293 -45.05 6.72 6.30
N THR A 294 -44.65 5.60 6.92
CA THR A 294 -45.06 4.25 6.49
C THR A 294 -44.79 3.20 7.57
N ARG A 295 -45.75 2.30 7.75
CA ARG A 295 -45.88 1.19 8.73
C ARG A 295 -44.71 0.17 8.84
N ASP A 296 -43.59 0.35 8.13
CA ASP A 296 -42.43 -0.54 8.10
C ASP A 296 -41.13 0.25 8.38
N GLU A 297 -41.00 0.79 9.59
CA GLU A 297 -39.88 1.67 9.94
C GLU A 297 -38.60 0.86 10.23
N ASP A 298 -37.74 0.76 9.21
CA ASP A 298 -36.31 0.50 9.41
C ASP A 298 -35.69 1.72 10.11
N PHE A 299 -35.20 1.54 11.33
CA PHE A 299 -34.64 2.59 12.16
C PHE A 299 -33.12 2.41 12.27
N ILE A 300 -32.46 3.49 12.70
CA ILE A 300 -31.01 3.53 12.83
C ILE A 300 -30.63 2.79 14.12
N GLU A 301 -29.85 1.72 13.99
CA GLU A 301 -29.34 0.91 15.10
C GLU A 301 -28.00 1.45 15.63
N HIS A 302 -27.12 1.90 14.73
CA HIS A 302 -25.83 2.47 15.11
C HIS A 302 -25.61 3.85 14.49
N ILE A 303 -25.05 4.76 15.30
CA ILE A 303 -24.61 6.09 14.88
C ILE A 303 -23.17 6.26 15.34
N TYR A 304 -22.25 6.47 14.40
CA TYR A 304 -20.85 6.78 14.68
C TYR A 304 -20.53 8.16 14.15
N VAL A 305 -19.84 8.98 14.95
CA VAL A 305 -19.09 10.11 14.40
C VAL A 305 -17.72 9.55 14.03
N ALA A 306 -17.36 9.70 12.76
CA ALA A 306 -16.11 9.18 12.24
C ALA A 306 -15.51 10.18 11.27
N ASN A 307 -14.19 10.25 11.25
CA ASN A 307 -13.49 11.06 10.29
C ASN A 307 -13.44 10.36 8.92
N MET A 308 -13.44 11.11 7.82
CA MET A 308 -13.36 10.56 6.45
C MET A 308 -12.22 9.55 6.24
N HIS A 309 -11.07 9.75 6.90
CA HIS A 309 -9.91 8.86 6.79
C HIS A 309 -9.93 7.67 7.75
N SER A 310 -10.92 7.62 8.66
CA SER A 310 -11.10 6.49 9.57
C SER A 310 -11.45 5.21 8.80
N THR A 311 -11.28 4.08 9.47
CA THR A 311 -11.61 2.76 8.92
C THR A 311 -12.65 2.07 9.77
N MET A 312 -13.76 1.68 9.14
CA MET A 312 -14.77 0.85 9.78
C MET A 312 -14.40 -0.63 9.63
N LEU A 313 -14.36 -1.35 10.74
CA LEU A 313 -14.21 -2.80 10.80
C LEU A 313 -15.58 -3.45 10.95
N PHE A 314 -15.82 -4.50 10.16
CA PHE A 314 -17.08 -5.24 10.15
C PHE A 314 -16.81 -6.71 10.48
N PHE A 315 -17.42 -7.19 11.55
CA PHE A 315 -17.27 -8.57 12.00
C PHE A 315 -18.51 -9.37 11.66
N THR A 316 -18.31 -10.50 10.98
CA THR A 316 -19.41 -11.35 10.51
C THR A 316 -19.66 -12.51 11.47
N LYS A 317 -20.87 -13.06 11.38
CA LYS A 317 -21.34 -14.22 12.14
C LYS A 317 -20.40 -15.43 12.02
N ASN A 318 -19.85 -15.66 10.83
CA ASN A 318 -18.88 -16.73 10.57
C ASN A 318 -17.46 -16.41 11.07
N GLY A 319 -17.26 -15.28 11.75
CA GLY A 319 -16.00 -14.89 12.37
C GLY A 319 -15.00 -14.26 11.40
N LYS A 320 -15.44 -13.62 10.31
CA LYS A 320 -14.57 -12.84 9.41
C LYS A 320 -14.59 -11.36 9.77
N CYS A 321 -13.50 -10.66 9.46
CA CYS A 321 -13.37 -9.21 9.55
C CYS A 321 -13.19 -8.62 8.15
N PHE A 322 -13.93 -7.56 7.86
CA PHE A 322 -13.81 -6.74 6.65
C PHE A 322 -13.52 -5.29 7.04
N TRP A 323 -13.04 -4.51 6.08
CA TRP A 323 -12.71 -3.09 6.24
C TRP A 323 -13.45 -2.29 5.18
N LEU A 324 -13.87 -1.10 5.56
CA LEU A 324 -14.33 -0.08 4.64
C LEU A 324 -13.79 1.27 5.12
N LYS A 325 -13.16 2.03 4.24
CA LYS A 325 -12.78 3.40 4.58
C LYS A 325 -14.04 4.25 4.66
N VAL A 326 -14.08 5.20 5.58
CA VAL A 326 -15.29 6.03 5.78
C VAL A 326 -15.65 6.80 4.51
N TYR A 327 -14.66 7.23 3.73
CA TYR A 327 -14.93 7.86 2.44
C TYR A 327 -15.53 6.95 1.36
N GLU A 328 -15.41 5.62 1.50
CA GLU A 328 -16.02 4.63 0.60
C GLU A 328 -17.47 4.30 0.99
N VAL A 329 -17.89 4.70 2.20
CA VAL A 329 -19.27 4.55 2.64
C VAL A 329 -20.16 5.42 1.75
N PRO A 330 -21.28 4.89 1.20
CA PRO A 330 -22.18 5.65 0.36
C PRO A 330 -22.70 6.90 1.06
N GLU A 331 -22.57 8.05 0.40
CA GLU A 331 -23.12 9.30 0.88
C GLU A 331 -24.63 9.35 0.70
N GLY A 332 -25.35 9.88 1.68
CA GLY A 332 -26.79 10.06 1.61
C GLY A 332 -27.31 11.05 2.63
N SER A 333 -28.42 11.70 2.28
CA SER A 333 -29.12 12.63 3.18
C SER A 333 -29.70 11.92 4.39
N LYS A 334 -30.06 12.70 5.43
CA LYS A 334 -30.73 12.17 6.64
C LYS A 334 -31.96 11.30 6.33
N ALA A 335 -32.75 11.64 5.31
CA ALA A 335 -33.96 10.90 4.93
C ALA A 335 -33.72 9.65 4.04
N SER A 336 -32.55 9.52 3.43
CA SER A 336 -32.23 8.38 2.55
C SER A 336 -31.97 7.10 3.35
N LYS A 337 -32.29 5.92 2.80
CA LYS A 337 -32.04 4.65 3.50
C LYS A 337 -30.57 4.22 3.47
N GLY A 338 -29.76 4.73 2.53
CA GLY A 338 -28.39 4.25 2.31
C GLY A 338 -28.33 3.03 1.39
N ARG A 339 -27.24 2.26 1.45
CA ARG A 339 -27.10 0.99 0.70
C ARG A 339 -26.98 -0.19 1.65
N ALA A 340 -27.52 -1.34 1.23
CA ALA A 340 -27.36 -2.58 1.97
C ALA A 340 -25.87 -2.94 2.10
N ILE A 341 -25.42 -3.23 3.32
CA ILE A 341 -24.02 -3.52 3.64
C ILE A 341 -23.45 -4.71 2.84
N GLN A 342 -24.31 -5.67 2.51
CA GLN A 342 -23.98 -6.83 1.69
C GLN A 342 -23.58 -6.47 0.26
N ASN A 343 -24.01 -5.30 -0.24
CA ASN A 343 -23.63 -4.80 -1.57
C ASN A 343 -22.36 -3.94 -1.53
N VAL A 344 -21.94 -3.52 -0.33
CA VAL A 344 -20.74 -2.70 -0.13
C VAL A 344 -19.55 -3.58 0.25
N LEU A 345 -19.78 -4.65 1.00
CA LEU A 345 -18.79 -5.64 1.40
C LEU A 345 -18.97 -6.94 0.62
N ASN A 346 -17.87 -7.58 0.21
CA ASN A 346 -17.89 -8.87 -0.47
C ASN A 346 -18.10 -10.04 0.53
N ILE A 347 -19.27 -10.10 1.16
CA ILE A 347 -19.65 -11.15 2.11
C ILE A 347 -20.48 -12.26 1.46
N SER A 348 -20.40 -13.48 1.99
CA SER A 348 -21.22 -14.61 1.53
C SER A 348 -22.70 -14.38 1.85
N GLN A 349 -23.62 -14.90 1.02
CA GLN A 349 -25.07 -14.67 1.16
C GLN A 349 -25.66 -15.24 2.47
N ASP A 350 -25.03 -16.27 3.03
CA ASP A 350 -25.38 -16.91 4.30
C ASP A 350 -24.77 -16.22 5.53
N ASP A 351 -23.86 -15.26 5.33
CA ASP A 351 -23.17 -14.54 6.39
C ASP A 351 -23.80 -13.17 6.65
N LYS A 352 -23.69 -12.70 7.89
CA LYS A 352 -24.27 -11.41 8.34
C LYS A 352 -23.29 -10.68 9.23
N VAL A 353 -23.26 -9.35 9.12
CA VAL A 353 -22.46 -8.52 10.02
C VAL A 353 -23.16 -8.46 11.39
N CYS A 354 -22.40 -8.70 12.46
CA CYS A 354 -22.89 -8.71 13.84
C CYS A 354 -22.28 -7.59 14.70
N ALA A 355 -21.11 -7.07 14.32
CA ALA A 355 -20.46 -6.00 15.05
C ALA A 355 -19.69 -5.04 14.14
N TYR A 356 -19.60 -3.80 14.59
CA TYR A 356 -19.06 -2.66 13.87
C TYR A 356 -18.08 -1.93 14.79
N ILE A 357 -16.88 -1.62 14.31
CA ILE A 357 -15.89 -0.87 15.09
C ILE A 357 -15.32 0.24 14.21
N ASN A 358 -15.45 1.49 14.67
CA ASN A 358 -14.75 2.61 14.05
C ASN A 358 -13.32 2.70 14.59
N VAL A 359 -12.32 2.69 13.71
CA VAL A 359 -10.91 2.83 14.05
C VAL A 359 -10.34 4.08 13.37
N PRO A 360 -9.88 5.09 14.14
CA PRO A 360 -9.41 6.35 13.57
C PRO A 360 -8.24 6.19 12.60
N LYS A 361 -7.18 5.48 13.01
CA LYS A 361 -6.00 5.23 12.17
C LYS A 361 -5.46 3.82 12.45
N LEU A 362 -5.32 3.00 11.41
CA LEU A 362 -4.68 1.68 11.49
C LEU A 362 -3.16 1.74 11.33
N ASN A 363 -2.64 2.94 11.05
CA ASN A 363 -1.25 3.22 10.70
C ASN A 363 -0.45 3.67 11.95
N ASP A 364 -1.16 4.05 13.01
CA ASP A 364 -0.58 4.50 14.27
C ASP A 364 -0.12 3.28 15.08
N LEU A 365 1.20 3.07 15.12
CA LEU A 365 1.83 1.94 15.79
C LEU A 365 1.56 1.94 17.30
N GLU A 366 1.44 3.10 17.94
CA GLU A 366 1.17 3.16 19.37
C GLU A 366 -0.28 2.76 19.65
N TYR A 367 -1.20 3.31 18.86
CA TYR A 367 -2.63 2.99 18.98
C TYR A 367 -2.92 1.51 18.72
N ILE A 368 -2.39 0.94 17.64
CA ILE A 368 -2.70 -0.46 17.28
C ILE A 368 -2.05 -1.49 18.22
N ASN A 369 -0.96 -1.14 18.90
CA ASN A 369 -0.30 -2.04 19.86
C ASN A 369 -0.90 -1.96 21.27
N ASN A 370 -1.55 -0.85 21.61
CA ASN A 370 -2.19 -0.64 22.91
C ASN A 370 -3.70 -0.94 22.91
N ASN A 371 -4.30 -1.23 21.75
CA ASN A 371 -5.71 -1.59 21.63
C ASN A 371 -5.89 -3.04 21.18
N TYR A 372 -6.96 -3.67 21.68
CA TYR A 372 -7.32 -5.05 21.42
C TYR A 372 -8.77 -5.15 20.99
N ILE A 373 -9.07 -6.14 20.15
CA ILE A 373 -10.44 -6.53 19.81
C ILE A 373 -10.79 -7.77 20.62
N VAL A 374 -11.83 -7.63 21.45
CA VAL A 374 -12.43 -8.73 22.20
C VAL A 374 -13.65 -9.23 21.43
N LEU A 375 -13.64 -10.52 21.11
CA LEU A 375 -14.67 -11.23 20.38
C LEU A 375 -15.37 -12.20 21.34
N ALA A 376 -16.69 -12.28 21.28
CA ALA A 376 -17.47 -13.28 22.02
C ALA A 376 -18.39 -14.07 21.09
N THR A 377 -18.52 -15.37 21.36
CA THR A 377 -19.42 -16.27 20.63
C THR A 377 -20.64 -16.66 21.46
N LYS A 378 -21.69 -17.16 20.80
CA LYS A 378 -22.91 -17.64 21.47
C LYS A 378 -22.66 -18.78 22.46
N ARG A 379 -21.67 -19.63 22.22
CA ARG A 379 -21.27 -20.70 23.15
C ARG A 379 -20.37 -20.23 24.29
N GLY A 380 -20.19 -18.91 24.45
CA GLY A 380 -19.46 -18.32 25.57
C GLY A 380 -17.95 -18.43 25.45
N ILE A 381 -17.43 -18.55 24.23
CA ILE A 381 -16.00 -18.43 23.94
C ILE A 381 -15.66 -16.96 23.77
N VAL A 382 -14.58 -16.52 24.40
CA VAL A 382 -14.02 -15.18 24.28
C VAL A 382 -12.63 -15.25 23.68
N LYS A 383 -12.32 -14.30 22.81
CA LYS A 383 -10.98 -14.15 22.27
C LYS A 383 -10.53 -12.71 22.26
N LYS A 384 -9.31 -12.49 22.71
CA LYS A 384 -8.62 -11.21 22.58
C LYS A 384 -7.56 -11.27 21.48
N THR A 385 -7.56 -10.29 20.59
CA THR A 385 -6.60 -10.17 19.49
C THR A 385 -6.08 -8.73 19.44
N SER A 386 -4.78 -8.52 19.20
CA SER A 386 -4.24 -7.17 19.00
C SER A 386 -4.88 -6.48 17.79
N LEU A 387 -5.13 -5.17 17.88
CA LEU A 387 -5.62 -4.39 16.74
C LEU A 387 -4.59 -4.38 15.59
N GLU A 388 -3.29 -4.47 15.90
CA GLU A 388 -2.20 -4.61 14.91
C GLU A 388 -2.45 -5.76 13.92
N ALA A 389 -3.07 -6.86 14.36
CA ALA A 389 -3.37 -8.00 13.49
C ALA A 389 -4.41 -7.67 12.40
N TYR A 390 -5.10 -6.54 12.51
CA TYR A 390 -6.07 -6.01 11.56
C TYR A 390 -5.57 -4.76 10.81
N SER A 391 -4.31 -4.37 11.00
CA SER A 391 -3.68 -3.19 10.37
C SER A 391 -3.51 -3.30 8.84
N ARG A 392 -3.63 -4.52 8.29
CA ARG A 392 -3.44 -4.81 6.85
C ARG A 392 -4.75 -5.28 6.22
N PRO A 393 -5.57 -4.36 5.66
CA PRO A 393 -6.84 -4.70 5.03
C PRO A 393 -6.68 -5.65 3.84
N ARG A 394 -7.70 -6.47 3.60
CA ARG A 394 -7.82 -7.33 2.41
C ARG A 394 -9.25 -7.31 1.90
N THR A 395 -9.42 -7.23 0.58
CA THR A 395 -10.74 -7.12 -0.07
C THR A 395 -11.67 -8.29 0.24
N ASN A 396 -11.12 -9.51 0.33
CA ASN A 396 -11.90 -10.72 0.65
C ASN A 396 -12.10 -10.95 2.16
N GLY A 397 -11.74 -9.96 2.99
CA GLY A 397 -11.74 -10.09 4.43
C GLY A 397 -10.65 -11.02 4.96
N VAL A 398 -10.61 -11.17 6.27
CA VAL A 398 -9.72 -12.10 6.99
C VAL A 398 -10.49 -12.84 8.05
N ASN A 399 -10.05 -14.04 8.42
CA ASN A 399 -10.59 -14.72 9.58
C ASN A 399 -10.20 -13.92 10.84
N ALA A 400 -11.18 -13.59 11.67
CA ALA A 400 -11.02 -12.91 12.95
C ALA A 400 -11.16 -13.86 14.13
N ILE A 401 -11.91 -14.96 14.00
CA ILE A 401 -12.01 -16.08 14.95
C ILE A 401 -12.39 -17.36 14.20
N THR A 402 -11.89 -18.50 14.65
CA THR A 402 -12.35 -19.80 14.16
C THR A 402 -13.59 -20.21 14.93
N ILE A 403 -14.73 -20.16 14.26
CA ILE A 403 -16.03 -20.59 14.79
C ILE A 403 -16.14 -22.11 14.71
N LYS A 404 -16.61 -22.75 15.79
CA LYS A 404 -16.86 -24.20 15.85
C LYS A 404 -18.25 -24.52 15.30
N GLU A 405 -18.50 -25.79 15.00
CA GLU A 405 -19.85 -26.26 14.64
C GLU A 405 -20.87 -25.87 15.73
N ASN A 406 -22.02 -25.35 15.29
CA ASN A 406 -23.11 -24.84 16.15
C ASN A 406 -22.72 -23.66 17.07
N ASP A 407 -21.67 -22.91 16.70
CA ASP A 407 -21.32 -21.64 17.33
C ASP A 407 -21.36 -20.52 16.29
N GLU A 408 -21.45 -19.28 16.77
CA GLU A 408 -21.57 -18.09 15.93
C GLU A 408 -20.92 -16.91 16.66
N LEU A 409 -20.24 -16.02 15.93
CA LEU A 409 -19.80 -14.76 16.51
C LEU A 409 -21.02 -13.93 16.93
N LEU A 410 -21.00 -13.45 18.16
CA LEU A 410 -22.08 -12.65 18.73
C LEU A 410 -21.73 -11.17 18.68
N GLU A 411 -20.56 -10.78 19.19
CA GLU A 411 -20.19 -9.39 19.39
C GLU A 411 -18.67 -9.20 19.31
N ALA A 412 -18.24 -8.02 18.86
CA ALA A 412 -16.84 -7.61 18.81
C ALA A 412 -16.73 -6.19 19.38
N VAL A 413 -15.82 -5.98 20.34
CA VAL A 413 -15.65 -4.69 21.01
C VAL A 413 -14.17 -4.32 21.06
N LEU A 414 -13.88 -3.04 20.82
CA LEU A 414 -12.55 -2.46 20.96
C LEU A 414 -12.27 -2.15 22.43
N THR A 415 -11.08 -2.52 22.90
CA THR A 415 -10.66 -2.45 24.30
C THR A 415 -9.20 -2.00 24.38
N ASN A 416 -8.76 -1.55 25.55
CA ASN A 416 -7.44 -0.93 25.78
C ASN A 416 -6.50 -1.77 26.66
N GLY A 417 -6.84 -3.04 26.95
CA GLY A 417 -6.04 -3.95 27.78
C GLY A 417 -6.42 -3.97 29.27
N THR A 418 -7.18 -2.98 29.74
CA THR A 418 -7.61 -2.84 31.15
C THR A 418 -9.12 -2.92 31.33
N SER A 419 -9.88 -3.18 30.26
CA SER A 419 -11.34 -3.24 30.27
C SER A 419 -11.85 -4.48 31.01
N GLU A 420 -13.07 -4.39 31.51
CA GLU A 420 -13.78 -5.50 32.14
C GLU A 420 -14.88 -6.02 31.23
N ILE A 421 -14.95 -7.34 31.11
CA ILE A 421 -15.87 -8.04 30.19
C ILE A 421 -17.02 -8.62 30.99
N LEU A 422 -18.24 -8.27 30.59
CA LEU A 422 -19.48 -8.86 31.07
C LEU A 422 -20.08 -9.73 29.97
N LEU A 423 -20.40 -10.98 30.29
CA LEU A 423 -21.18 -11.85 29.40
C LEU A 423 -22.43 -12.31 30.12
N ALA A 424 -23.57 -12.11 29.49
CA ALA A 424 -24.84 -12.60 30.01
C ALA A 424 -25.37 -13.78 29.20
N ALA A 425 -25.85 -14.80 29.91
CA ALA A 425 -26.48 -15.98 29.36
C ALA A 425 -28.00 -15.90 29.45
N LYS A 426 -28.68 -16.57 28.53
CA LYS A 426 -30.14 -16.62 28.41
C LYS A 426 -30.85 -17.08 29.69
N ALA A 427 -30.22 -17.94 30.49
CA ALA A 427 -30.69 -18.36 31.81
C ALA A 427 -30.62 -17.26 32.91
N GLY A 428 -30.28 -16.01 32.57
CA GLY A 428 -30.23 -14.89 33.52
C GLY A 428 -28.98 -14.87 34.40
N LYS A 429 -27.90 -15.51 33.95
CA LYS A 429 -26.58 -15.48 34.59
C LYS A 429 -25.65 -14.51 33.89
N CYS A 430 -24.78 -13.84 34.64
CA CYS A 430 -23.78 -12.93 34.10
C CYS A 430 -22.43 -13.15 34.79
N VAL A 431 -21.36 -13.24 34.00
CA VAL A 431 -19.98 -13.25 34.50
C VAL A 431 -19.37 -11.88 34.23
N ARG A 432 -18.57 -11.35 35.17
CA ARG A 432 -17.77 -10.13 35.01
C ARG A 432 -16.33 -10.49 35.34
N PHE A 433 -15.39 -10.29 34.44
CA PHE A 433 -13.96 -10.57 34.68
C PHE A 433 -13.08 -9.55 33.94
N ASN A 434 -11.83 -9.40 34.38
CA ASN A 434 -10.92 -8.45 33.74
C ASN A 434 -10.35 -9.05 32.43
N GLU A 435 -10.22 -8.24 31.38
CA GLU A 435 -9.72 -8.74 30.10
C GLU A 435 -8.27 -9.26 30.15
N SER A 436 -7.50 -8.89 31.18
CA SER A 436 -6.15 -9.42 31.44
C SER A 436 -6.14 -10.94 31.68
N GLU A 437 -7.26 -11.54 32.13
CA GLU A 437 -7.42 -13.00 32.25
C GLU A 437 -7.47 -13.72 30.89
N VAL A 438 -7.61 -12.97 29.79
CA VAL A 438 -7.59 -13.48 28.42
C VAL A 438 -6.30 -13.00 27.75
N ARG A 439 -5.37 -13.91 27.49
CA ARG A 439 -4.15 -13.57 26.73
C ARG A 439 -4.50 -13.19 25.28
N PRO A 440 -3.83 -12.18 24.70
CA PRO A 440 -3.97 -11.90 23.28
C PRO A 440 -3.39 -13.06 22.46
N ILE A 441 -4.13 -13.50 21.45
CA ILE A 441 -3.69 -14.54 20.51
C ILE A 441 -3.91 -14.08 19.07
N GLY A 442 -3.33 -14.80 18.10
CA GLY A 442 -3.51 -14.52 16.68
C GLY A 442 -4.95 -14.72 16.19
N ARG A 443 -5.22 -14.17 15.01
CA ARG A 443 -6.55 -14.15 14.38
C ARG A 443 -7.17 -15.54 14.12
N THR A 444 -6.37 -16.56 13.86
CA THR A 444 -6.84 -17.94 13.61
C THR A 444 -7.12 -18.74 14.87
N GLY A 445 -6.89 -18.17 16.05
CA GLY A 445 -7.21 -18.84 17.31
C GLY A 445 -8.71 -18.98 17.54
N ALA A 446 -9.10 -20.09 18.18
CA ALA A 446 -10.49 -20.36 18.58
C ALA A 446 -10.94 -19.60 19.84
N GLY A 447 -10.02 -19.07 20.65
CA GLY A 447 -10.33 -18.38 21.90
C GLY A 447 -10.36 -19.30 23.13
N VAL A 448 -10.82 -18.77 24.26
CA VAL A 448 -10.92 -19.44 25.56
C VAL A 448 -12.32 -19.30 26.14
N LYS A 449 -12.74 -20.21 27.03
CA LYS A 449 -14.06 -20.14 27.67
C LYS A 449 -14.17 -18.86 28.53
N GLY A 450 -15.15 -18.01 28.27
CA GLY A 450 -15.43 -16.78 29.03
C GLY A 450 -16.50 -16.98 30.12
N ILE A 451 -17.55 -17.73 29.82
CA ILE A 451 -18.62 -18.10 30.76
C ILE A 451 -18.91 -19.61 30.65
N ASN A 452 -19.26 -20.25 31.77
CA ASN A 452 -19.68 -21.65 31.77
C ASN A 452 -21.21 -21.76 31.77
N ILE A 453 -21.75 -22.10 30.60
CA ILE A 453 -23.17 -22.28 30.32
C ILE A 453 -23.49 -23.76 30.09
N SER A 454 -24.75 -24.16 30.32
CA SER A 454 -25.25 -25.49 29.98
C SER A 454 -25.47 -25.64 28.47
N ASP A 455 -25.63 -26.87 27.98
CA ASP A 455 -25.76 -27.11 26.54
C ASP A 455 -27.00 -26.47 25.89
N ASN A 456 -28.08 -26.29 26.65
CA ASN A 456 -29.31 -25.63 26.20
C ASN A 456 -29.34 -24.11 26.43
N ASP A 457 -28.22 -23.53 26.89
CA ASP A 457 -28.09 -22.11 27.19
C ASP A 457 -27.12 -21.47 26.17
N GLU A 458 -27.22 -20.15 26.03
CA GLU A 458 -26.45 -19.38 25.06
C GLU A 458 -26.16 -17.98 25.62
N VAL A 459 -25.04 -17.39 25.20
CA VAL A 459 -24.71 -16.00 25.51
C VAL A 459 -25.54 -15.09 24.61
N ILE A 460 -26.19 -14.10 25.23
CA ILE A 460 -27.12 -13.17 24.57
C ILE A 460 -26.54 -11.76 24.36
N GLY A 461 -25.40 -11.46 24.96
CA GLY A 461 -24.67 -10.22 24.70
C GLY A 461 -23.38 -10.11 25.51
N MET A 462 -22.52 -9.21 25.06
CA MET A 462 -21.26 -8.84 25.71
C MET A 462 -21.22 -7.34 25.94
N VAL A 463 -20.79 -6.92 27.13
CA VAL A 463 -20.52 -5.51 27.43
C VAL A 463 -19.08 -5.42 27.91
N CYS A 464 -18.29 -4.50 27.33
CA CYS A 464 -16.97 -4.17 27.83
C CYS A 464 -17.01 -2.77 28.43
N VAL A 465 -16.54 -2.63 29.68
CA VAL A 465 -16.50 -1.33 30.37
C VAL A 465 -15.04 -1.00 30.70
N SER A 466 -14.62 0.25 30.44
CA SER A 466 -13.26 0.71 30.75
C SER A 466 -13.25 1.53 32.04
N PRO A 467 -12.55 1.08 33.09
CA PRO A 467 -12.49 1.83 34.35
C PRO A 467 -11.80 3.20 34.24
N GLN A 468 -10.93 3.41 33.24
CA GLN A 468 -10.12 4.65 33.12
C GLN A 468 -10.73 5.72 32.21
N ALA A 469 -11.73 5.38 31.39
CA ALA A 469 -12.42 6.37 30.58
C ALA A 469 -13.44 7.08 31.49
N GLY A 470 -13.11 8.26 31.99
CA GLY A 470 -13.94 9.03 32.95
C GLY A 470 -15.39 9.33 32.52
N THR A 471 -15.82 8.85 31.35
CA THR A 471 -17.17 8.87 30.79
C THR A 471 -18.01 7.60 31.09
N ASP A 472 -17.38 6.51 31.56
CA ASP A 472 -18.06 5.22 31.79
C ASP A 472 -18.71 5.10 33.18
N TYR A 473 -18.42 6.03 34.11
CA TYR A 473 -18.99 6.03 35.46
C TYR A 473 -20.50 6.31 35.52
N ASP A 474 -21.07 6.92 34.47
CA ASP A 474 -22.52 7.15 34.34
C ASP A 474 -23.26 5.99 33.64
N LYS A 475 -22.53 4.96 33.19
CA LYS A 475 -23.11 3.83 32.48
C LYS A 475 -23.67 2.80 33.44
N HIS A 476 -24.92 2.42 33.17
CA HIS A 476 -25.65 1.38 33.86
C HIS A 476 -25.75 0.13 32.98
N ILE A 477 -25.85 -1.03 33.60
CA ILE A 477 -26.13 -2.28 32.90
C ILE A 477 -27.65 -2.43 32.79
N PHE A 478 -28.13 -2.46 31.56
CA PHE A 478 -29.52 -2.71 31.24
C PHE A 478 -29.71 -4.13 30.74
N VAL A 479 -30.74 -4.81 31.26
CA VAL A 479 -31.11 -6.16 30.86
C VAL A 479 -32.61 -6.25 30.58
N VAL A 480 -32.98 -7.08 29.61
CA VAL A 480 -34.36 -7.27 29.16
C VAL A 480 -34.67 -8.73 28.87
N SER A 481 -35.87 -9.17 29.23
CA SER A 481 -36.36 -10.52 29.05
C SER A 481 -37.43 -10.64 27.97
N GLU A 482 -37.74 -11.88 27.59
CA GLU A 482 -38.63 -12.24 26.50
C GLU A 482 -40.05 -11.65 26.61
N HIS A 483 -40.61 -11.61 27.81
CA HIS A 483 -41.96 -11.10 28.07
C HIS A 483 -41.99 -9.60 28.44
N GLY A 484 -40.95 -8.85 28.11
CA GLY A 484 -40.97 -7.38 28.25
C GLY A 484 -40.66 -6.84 29.63
N PHE A 485 -40.06 -7.65 30.50
CA PHE A 485 -39.50 -7.17 31.76
C PHE A 485 -38.06 -6.74 31.54
N GLY A 486 -37.69 -5.60 32.11
CA GLY A 486 -36.29 -5.18 32.08
C GLY A 486 -35.95 -4.28 33.25
N LYS A 487 -34.67 -4.01 33.38
CA LYS A 487 -34.16 -3.18 34.47
C LYS A 487 -32.81 -2.58 34.15
N LYS A 488 -32.55 -1.50 34.86
CA LYS A 488 -31.27 -0.79 34.93
C LYS A 488 -30.61 -1.10 36.28
N SER A 489 -29.37 -1.56 36.28
CA SER A 489 -28.58 -1.87 37.48
C SER A 489 -27.23 -1.18 37.42
N LEU A 490 -26.66 -0.82 38.56
CA LEU A 490 -25.31 -0.24 38.62
C LEU A 490 -24.29 -1.31 38.24
N LEU A 491 -23.20 -0.91 37.59
CA LEU A 491 -22.10 -1.82 37.28
C LEU A 491 -21.51 -2.43 38.55
N GLU A 492 -21.40 -1.66 39.62
CA GLU A 492 -20.86 -2.08 40.94
C GLU A 492 -21.63 -3.26 41.56
N ASP A 493 -22.92 -3.39 41.29
CA ASP A 493 -23.73 -4.53 41.77
C ASP A 493 -23.25 -5.87 41.20
N TYR A 494 -22.59 -5.84 40.04
CA TYR A 494 -21.99 -7.00 39.40
C TYR A 494 -20.60 -7.24 39.98
N ARG A 495 -20.48 -8.05 41.02
CA ARG A 495 -19.16 -8.44 41.53
C ARG A 495 -18.29 -9.08 40.45
N ILE A 496 -16.99 -8.82 40.50
CA ILE A 496 -16.00 -9.51 39.66
C ILE A 496 -15.98 -10.99 40.06
N THR A 497 -15.91 -11.85 39.04
CA THR A 497 -15.88 -13.31 39.10
C THR A 497 -14.73 -13.81 38.25
N SER A 498 -14.30 -15.06 38.41
CA SER A 498 -13.26 -15.64 37.54
C SER A 498 -13.79 -15.91 36.14
N ARG A 499 -12.93 -15.74 35.12
CA ARG A 499 -13.22 -16.16 33.75
C ARG A 499 -13.59 -17.65 33.70
N GLY A 500 -14.68 -17.96 33.00
CA GLY A 500 -15.20 -19.33 32.88
C GLY A 500 -16.03 -19.79 34.09
N ALA A 501 -16.39 -18.90 35.02
CA ALA A 501 -17.37 -19.21 36.06
C ALA A 501 -18.79 -19.33 35.49
N LYS A 502 -19.72 -19.88 36.29
CA LYS A 502 -21.17 -19.93 35.97
C LYS A 502 -21.85 -18.55 36.03
N GLY A 503 -21.17 -17.53 36.55
CA GLY A 503 -21.72 -16.20 36.75
C GLY A 503 -22.72 -16.08 37.92
N VAL A 504 -23.10 -14.84 38.20
CA VAL A 504 -24.10 -14.46 39.20
C VAL A 504 -25.45 -14.16 38.54
N LYS A 505 -26.56 -14.19 39.30
CA LYS A 505 -27.86 -13.80 38.75
C LYS A 505 -27.85 -12.32 38.36
N THR A 506 -28.21 -12.04 37.10
CA THR A 506 -28.46 -10.70 36.55
C THR A 506 -29.94 -10.39 36.36
N LEU A 507 -30.78 -11.42 36.26
CA LEU A 507 -32.24 -11.29 36.22
C LEU A 507 -32.84 -12.52 36.88
N ASN A 508 -33.91 -12.35 37.67
CA ASN A 508 -34.62 -13.49 38.22
C ASN A 508 -35.61 -14.05 37.20
N ILE A 509 -35.18 -15.07 36.44
CA ILE A 509 -36.00 -15.73 35.43
C ILE A 509 -37.13 -16.52 36.10
N THR A 510 -38.36 -16.24 35.66
CA THR A 510 -39.59 -16.91 36.04
C THR A 510 -40.47 -17.06 34.80
N ASP A 511 -41.52 -17.89 34.86
CA ASP A 511 -42.46 -18.05 33.75
C ASP A 511 -43.09 -16.71 33.31
N LYS A 512 -43.21 -15.75 34.23
CA LYS A 512 -43.70 -14.39 33.93
C LYS A 512 -42.71 -13.53 33.16
N THR A 513 -41.41 -13.67 33.41
CA THR A 513 -40.39 -12.84 32.76
C THR A 513 -39.95 -13.42 31.42
N GLY A 514 -39.95 -14.77 31.32
CA GLY A 514 -39.32 -15.47 30.22
C GLY A 514 -37.79 -15.37 30.28
N ALA A 515 -37.13 -15.89 29.24
CA ALA A 515 -35.68 -15.93 29.14
C ALA A 515 -35.05 -14.53 28.99
N LEU A 516 -33.77 -14.38 29.33
CA LEU A 516 -33.03 -13.14 29.08
C LEU A 516 -32.70 -13.01 27.59
N ILE A 517 -32.91 -11.82 27.00
CA ILE A 517 -32.72 -11.59 25.56
C ILE A 517 -31.56 -10.64 25.26
N ALA A 518 -31.34 -9.61 26.07
CA ALA A 518 -30.26 -8.66 25.81
C ALA A 518 -29.64 -8.14 27.11
N ILE A 519 -28.36 -7.81 27.02
CA ILE A 519 -27.60 -7.00 27.97
C ILE A 519 -26.95 -5.85 27.19
N LYS A 520 -27.05 -4.63 27.69
CA LYS A 520 -26.47 -3.43 27.06
C LYS A 520 -25.96 -2.48 28.13
N ASP A 521 -24.88 -1.75 27.84
CA ASP A 521 -24.54 -0.55 28.59
C ASP A 521 -25.40 0.62 28.10
N VAL A 522 -25.93 1.38 29.05
CA VAL A 522 -26.80 2.54 28.77
C VAL A 522 -26.48 3.67 29.74
N ASN A 523 -26.75 4.90 29.34
CA ASN A 523 -26.77 6.08 30.19
C ASN A 523 -28.13 6.78 30.10
N ASP A 524 -28.35 7.80 30.94
CA ASP A 524 -29.63 8.53 30.97
C ASP A 524 -29.87 9.43 29.73
N GLN A 525 -28.87 9.54 28.84
CA GLN A 525 -28.99 10.18 27.52
C GLN A 525 -29.35 9.19 26.40
N ASN A 526 -29.60 7.92 26.72
CA ASN A 526 -30.10 6.94 25.78
C ASN A 526 -31.62 6.75 25.89
N ASP A 527 -32.23 6.41 24.76
CA ASP A 527 -33.52 5.75 24.71
C ASP A 527 -33.31 4.29 24.30
N LEU A 528 -34.26 3.43 24.67
CA LEU A 528 -34.28 2.03 24.28
C LEU A 528 -35.34 1.81 23.22
N MET A 529 -34.92 1.26 22.09
CA MET A 529 -35.82 0.76 21.06
C MET A 529 -36.03 -0.73 21.30
N ILE A 530 -37.28 -1.12 21.61
CA ILE A 530 -37.71 -2.50 21.85
C ILE A 530 -38.60 -2.92 20.70
N ILE A 531 -38.32 -4.07 20.10
CA ILE A 531 -39.11 -4.60 18.99
C ILE A 531 -39.58 -6.00 19.34
N ASN A 532 -40.86 -6.27 19.16
CA ASN A 532 -41.41 -7.61 19.30
C ASN A 532 -41.32 -8.42 18.00
N LYS A 533 -41.52 -9.73 18.07
CA LYS A 533 -41.54 -10.61 16.88
C LYS A 533 -42.67 -10.25 15.92
N SER A 534 -43.72 -9.59 16.40
CA SER A 534 -44.85 -9.11 15.60
C SER A 534 -44.58 -7.78 14.86
N GLY A 535 -43.40 -7.15 15.03
CA GLY A 535 -42.99 -5.93 14.33
C GLY A 535 -43.36 -4.59 14.99
N ILE A 536 -44.07 -4.60 16.13
CA ILE A 536 -44.31 -3.41 16.96
C ILE A 536 -42.99 -2.96 17.59
N THR A 537 -42.68 -1.68 17.37
CA THR A 537 -41.50 -1.01 17.91
C THR A 537 -41.93 0.01 18.95
N ILE A 538 -41.30 -0.03 20.12
CA ILE A 538 -41.56 0.90 21.23
C ILE A 538 -40.25 1.59 21.62
N ARG A 539 -40.32 2.89 21.86
CA ARG A 539 -39.23 3.71 22.37
C ARG A 539 -39.46 4.05 23.84
N VAL A 540 -38.51 3.72 24.71
CA VAL A 540 -38.59 3.99 26.15
C VAL A 540 -37.35 4.77 26.58
N ALA A 541 -37.52 5.91 27.25
CA ALA A 541 -36.39 6.67 27.75
C ALA A 541 -35.70 5.93 28.91
N VAL A 542 -34.37 5.79 28.87
CA VAL A 542 -33.61 5.11 29.94
C VAL A 542 -33.71 5.86 31.26
N SER A 543 -33.91 7.18 31.21
CA SER A 543 -34.14 8.03 32.38
C SER A 543 -35.36 7.62 33.20
N ASP A 544 -36.38 7.05 32.56
CA ASP A 544 -37.65 6.72 33.22
C ASP A 544 -37.58 5.36 33.93
N ILE A 545 -36.57 4.55 33.58
CA ILE A 545 -36.33 3.25 34.17
C ILE A 545 -35.52 3.41 35.46
N ARG A 546 -36.15 3.10 36.59
CA ARG A 546 -35.51 3.16 37.90
C ARG A 546 -34.34 2.18 38.00
N VAL A 547 -33.29 2.61 38.68
CA VAL A 547 -32.18 1.73 39.06
C VAL A 547 -32.66 0.73 40.10
N SER A 548 -32.33 -0.55 39.90
CA SER A 548 -32.69 -1.63 40.81
C SER A 548 -31.58 -2.68 40.88
N GLY A 549 -31.55 -3.46 41.95
CA GLY A 549 -30.50 -4.46 42.16
C GLY A 549 -30.49 -5.59 41.12
N ARG A 550 -29.31 -6.19 40.90
CA ARG A 550 -29.10 -7.25 39.89
C ARG A 550 -29.92 -8.54 40.07
N ALA A 551 -30.45 -8.85 41.25
CA ALA A 551 -31.16 -10.12 41.50
C ALA A 551 -32.70 -9.99 41.52
N THR A 552 -33.25 -8.91 40.94
CA THR A 552 -34.69 -8.65 40.82
C THR A 552 -35.27 -9.13 39.47
N GLN A 553 -36.60 -9.15 39.34
CA GLN A 553 -37.33 -9.40 38.08
C GLN A 553 -37.36 -8.19 37.14
N GLY A 554 -37.08 -6.99 37.64
CA GLY A 554 -37.24 -5.74 36.89
C GLY A 554 -38.68 -5.25 36.82
N VAL A 555 -38.90 -4.23 36.00
CA VAL A 555 -40.22 -3.62 35.75
C VAL A 555 -40.70 -3.99 34.36
N LYS A 556 -42.02 -3.96 34.16
CA LYS A 556 -42.61 -4.19 32.85
C LYS A 556 -42.39 -2.95 31.99
N LEU A 557 -41.71 -3.13 30.86
CA LEU A 557 -41.40 -2.06 29.91
C LEU A 557 -42.43 -1.96 28.80
N ILE A 558 -42.98 -3.12 28.39
CA ILE A 558 -43.96 -3.24 27.33
C ILE A 558 -45.03 -4.25 27.74
N ASN A 559 -46.29 -3.95 27.38
CA ASN A 559 -47.36 -4.92 27.47
C ASN A 559 -47.39 -5.77 26.19
N ILE A 560 -46.88 -7.00 26.27
CA ILE A 560 -46.84 -7.92 25.14
C ILE A 560 -48.15 -8.72 25.09
N LYS A 561 -48.73 -8.87 23.89
CA LYS A 561 -49.93 -9.70 23.66
C LYS A 561 -49.59 -11.19 23.83
N GLU A 562 -50.58 -12.02 24.17
CA GLU A 562 -50.36 -13.47 24.28
C GLU A 562 -49.79 -14.06 22.99
N GLY A 563 -48.72 -14.85 23.11
CA GLY A 563 -48.02 -15.50 21.98
C GLY A 563 -46.91 -14.67 21.32
N ASP A 564 -46.73 -13.41 21.73
CA ASP A 564 -45.71 -12.52 21.20
C ASP A 564 -44.52 -12.37 22.18
N SER A 565 -43.36 -11.94 21.69
CA SER A 565 -42.13 -11.83 22.49
C SER A 565 -41.19 -10.78 21.93
N ILE A 566 -40.27 -10.27 22.76
CA ILE A 566 -39.23 -9.36 22.29
C ILE A 566 -38.31 -10.08 21.30
N ALA A 567 -38.07 -9.45 20.16
CA ALA A 567 -37.13 -9.89 19.14
C ALA A 567 -35.75 -9.26 19.32
N ALA A 568 -35.71 -7.96 19.63
CA ALA A 568 -34.45 -7.22 19.76
C ALA A 568 -34.60 -5.95 20.59
N VAL A 569 -33.50 -5.53 21.23
CA VAL A 569 -33.40 -4.28 21.99
C VAL A 569 -32.11 -3.57 21.64
N CYS A 570 -32.21 -2.30 21.27
CA CYS A 570 -31.07 -1.48 20.90
C CYS A 570 -31.11 -0.15 21.66
N PRO A 571 -30.02 0.25 22.34
CA PRO A 571 -29.90 1.60 22.86
C PRO A 571 -29.61 2.56 21.71
N VAL A 572 -30.36 3.66 21.67
CA VAL A 572 -30.19 4.75 20.71
C VAL A 572 -29.99 6.05 21.46
N ASN A 573 -29.34 7.03 20.84
CA ASN A 573 -29.23 8.35 21.46
C ASN A 573 -30.62 9.00 21.55
N LYS A 574 -30.87 9.71 22.65
CA LYS A 574 -32.11 10.45 22.88
C LYS A 574 -32.33 11.44 21.72
N SER A 575 -33.48 11.33 21.05
CA SER A 575 -33.91 12.35 20.08
C SER A 575 -34.77 13.38 20.82
N GLU A 576 -34.84 14.60 20.30
CA GLU A 576 -35.72 15.64 20.86
C GLU A 576 -37.22 15.39 20.56
N GLU A 577 -37.58 14.23 20.00
CA GLU A 577 -38.97 13.90 19.69
C GLU A 577 -39.67 13.30 20.91
N LYS A 578 -40.67 14.01 21.42
CA LYS A 578 -41.58 13.51 22.45
C LYS A 578 -42.37 12.29 21.92
N PRO A 579 -42.71 11.32 22.77
CA PRO A 579 -43.62 10.24 22.39
C PRO A 579 -44.96 10.83 21.94
N ILE A 580 -45.52 10.29 20.86
CA ILE A 580 -46.93 10.48 20.56
C ILE A 580 -47.68 9.65 21.61
N GLU A 581 -48.35 10.31 22.55
CA GLU A 581 -49.38 9.67 23.37
C GLU A 581 -50.50 9.26 22.41
N ASP A 582 -50.66 7.96 22.17
CA ASP A 582 -51.90 7.43 21.61
C ASP A 582 -53.00 7.68 22.64
N ASP A 583 -53.91 8.60 22.33
CA ASP A 583 -55.21 8.73 22.98
C ASP A 583 -55.97 7.40 22.82
N LEU A 584 -55.77 6.48 23.76
CA LEU A 584 -56.69 5.39 24.04
C LEU A 584 -57.75 5.92 25.00
N ASN A 585 -58.68 6.72 24.48
CA ASN A 585 -60.04 6.89 25.01
C ASN A 585 -60.95 7.48 23.91
N GLU A 586 -62.18 6.93 23.82
CA GLU A 586 -63.23 7.14 22.81
C GLU A 586 -62.99 6.33 21.51
N ILE A 587 -63.69 5.23 21.19
CA ILE A 587 -65.06 4.75 21.48
C ILE A 587 -65.06 3.23 21.68
#